data_AF-A0A3D6AJF1-F1
#
_entry.id   AF-A0A3D6AJF1-F1
#
_cell.length_a   1.000
_cell.length_b   1.000
_cell.length_c   1.000
_cell.angle_alpha   90.00
_cell.angle_beta   90.00
_cell.angle_gamma   90.00
#
_symmetry.space_group_name_H-M   'P 1'
#
loop_
_entity.id
_entity.type
_entity.pdbx_description
1 polymer ?
#
loop_
_entity_poly.entity_id
_entity_poly.type
_entity_poly.pdbx_seq_one_letter_code
_entity_poly.pdbx_strand_id
1 'polypeptide(L)'
;MNRKTPSSKTAQGLPDTKGDFFAKHVKKRKQTASQIFQSVLASLNFEPSKEQSAILRNRLSVWLANAVKSGTQPLSSIGTGKERRYYRA
;
A
#
# COMPACT_ATOMS: atom_id res chain seq x y z
N MET A 1 25.53 8.10 -21.92
CA MET A 1 25.00 8.35 -20.56
C MET A 1 23.95 7.29 -20.24
N ASN A 2 24.34 6.19 -19.60
CA ASN A 2 23.43 5.07 -19.33
C ASN A 2 23.02 5.12 -17.86
N ARG A 3 21.90 5.78 -17.53
CA ARG A 3 21.30 5.69 -16.20
C ARG A 3 20.61 4.33 -16.07
N LYS A 4 21.38 3.28 -15.76
CA LYS A 4 20.81 2.07 -15.14
C LYS A 4 20.36 2.49 -13.74
N THR A 5 19.08 2.78 -13.60
CA THR A 5 18.45 2.91 -12.28
C THR A 5 18.76 1.63 -11.50
N PRO A 6 19.41 1.71 -10.33
CA PRO A 6 19.48 0.55 -9.46
C PRO A 6 18.04 0.24 -9.07
N SER A 7 17.48 -0.80 -9.67
CA SER A 7 16.32 -1.48 -9.12
C SER A 7 16.77 -1.99 -7.76
N SER A 8 16.58 -1.17 -6.73
CA SER A 8 16.91 -1.46 -5.35
C SER A 8 16.11 -2.70 -4.92
N LYS A 9 16.68 -3.88 -5.19
CA LYS A 9 16.39 -5.10 -4.44
C LYS A 9 16.84 -4.81 -3.01
N THR A 10 15.98 -4.15 -2.25
CA THR A 10 16.09 -4.16 -0.79
C THR A 10 16.05 -5.63 -0.35
N ALA A 11 16.79 -5.95 0.72
CA ALA A 11 17.27 -7.29 1.10
C ALA A 11 16.23 -8.43 1.30
N GLN A 12 14.97 -8.24 0.89
CA GLN A 12 13.89 -9.23 1.02
C GLN A 12 12.99 -9.35 -0.21
N GLY A 13 13.34 -8.81 -1.39
CA GLY A 13 12.56 -9.00 -2.62
C GLY A 13 11.19 -8.30 -2.68
N LEU A 14 10.79 -7.62 -1.60
CA LEU A 14 9.59 -6.79 -1.56
C LEU A 14 9.81 -5.47 -2.34
N PRO A 15 8.78 -4.94 -3.03
CA PRO A 15 8.88 -3.65 -3.69
C PRO A 15 9.10 -2.52 -2.68
N ASP A 16 9.71 -1.42 -3.14
CA ASP A 16 9.74 -0.19 -2.37
C ASP A 16 8.30 0.36 -2.27
N THR A 17 7.81 0.45 -1.03
CA THR A 17 6.44 0.84 -0.69
C THR A 17 6.30 2.34 -0.39
N LYS A 18 7.29 3.17 -0.74
CA LYS A 18 7.26 4.62 -0.55
C LYS A 18 6.39 5.32 -1.61
N GLY A 19 6.09 6.60 -1.38
CA GLY A 19 5.35 7.46 -2.30
C GLY A 19 3.94 6.94 -2.62
N ASP A 20 3.62 6.88 -3.91
CA ASP A 20 2.30 6.49 -4.45
C ASP A 20 2.08 4.97 -4.58
N PHE A 21 2.99 4.14 -4.07
CA PHE A 21 2.90 2.69 -4.26
C PHE A 21 1.55 2.13 -3.78
N PHE A 22 1.09 2.50 -2.59
CA PHE A 22 -0.21 2.04 -2.07
C PHE A 22 -1.38 2.84 -2.64
N ALA A 23 -1.14 4.10 -3.02
CA ALA A 23 -2.14 5.01 -3.59
C ALA A 23 -2.83 4.43 -4.82
N LYS A 24 -2.05 3.82 -5.71
CA LYS A 24 -2.55 3.21 -6.95
C LYS A 24 -3.54 2.06 -6.72
N HIS A 25 -3.55 1.47 -5.52
CA HIS A 25 -4.45 0.38 -5.14
C HIS A 25 -5.74 0.87 -4.47
N VAL A 26 -5.79 2.13 -4.05
CA VAL A 26 -7.01 2.72 -3.51
C VAL A 26 -7.87 3.24 -4.66
N LYS A 27 -9.09 2.71 -4.76
CA LYS A 27 -10.06 3.11 -5.78
C LYS A 27 -10.97 4.23 -5.25
N LYS A 28 -11.75 4.84 -6.15
CA LYS A 28 -12.82 5.79 -5.78
C LYS A 28 -13.93 5.14 -4.95
N ARG A 29 -14.17 3.83 -5.14
CA ARG A 29 -15.12 3.07 -4.31
C ARG A 29 -14.53 2.81 -2.93
N LYS A 30 -15.39 2.80 -1.90
CA LYS A 30 -15.03 2.48 -0.52
C LYS A 30 -14.49 1.06 -0.42
N GLN A 31 -13.30 0.90 0.13
CA GLN A 31 -12.62 -0.38 0.31
C GLN A 31 -12.10 -0.56 1.73
N THR A 32 -12.12 -1.77 2.27
CA THR A 32 -11.44 -2.08 3.53
C THR A 32 -9.92 -2.16 3.34
N ALA A 33 -9.15 -2.01 4.41
CA ALA A 33 -7.69 -2.23 4.37
C ALA A 33 -7.34 -3.62 3.80
N SER A 34 -8.14 -4.65 4.12
CA SER A 34 -7.96 -6.00 3.57
C SER A 34 -8.14 -6.04 2.05
N GLN A 35 -9.14 -5.34 1.50
CA GLN A 35 -9.36 -5.28 0.05
C GLN A 35 -8.22 -4.55 -0.68
N ILE A 36 -7.69 -3.49 -0.08
CA ILE A 36 -6.52 -2.78 -0.61
C ILE A 36 -5.30 -3.69 -0.55
N PHE A 37 -5.08 -4.39 0.56
CA PHE A 37 -3.98 -5.33 0.72
C PHE A 37 -4.02 -6.46 -0.31
N GLN A 38 -5.19 -7.06 -0.56
CA GLN A 38 -5.35 -8.07 -1.61
C GLN A 38 -5.01 -7.52 -3.00
N SER A 39 -5.37 -6.25 -3.28
CA SER A 39 -5.00 -5.60 -4.54
C SER A 39 -3.50 -5.33 -4.65
N VAL A 40 -2.82 -5.06 -3.53
CA VAL A 40 -1.36 -4.92 -3.48
C VAL A 40 -0.72 -6.27 -3.79
N LEU A 41 -1.13 -7.34 -3.09
CA LEU A 41 -0.62 -8.70 -3.31
C LEU A 41 -0.79 -9.14 -4.77
N ALA A 42 -1.97 -8.91 -5.35
CA ALA A 42 -2.26 -9.24 -6.75
C ALA A 42 -1.43 -8.44 -7.76
N SER A 43 -0.82 -7.32 -7.35
CA SER A 43 0.07 -6.54 -8.22
C SER A 43 1.54 -6.94 -8.12
N LEU A 44 1.87 -7.85 -7.20
CA LEU A 44 3.20 -8.40 -7.10
C LEU A 44 3.36 -9.46 -8.19
N ASN A 45 4.50 -9.46 -8.87
CA ASN A 45 4.85 -10.48 -9.86
C ASN A 45 5.38 -11.78 -9.21
N PHE A 46 5.12 -11.97 -7.91
CA PHE A 46 5.54 -13.14 -7.14
C PHE A 46 4.60 -13.31 -5.93
N GLU A 47 4.55 -14.51 -5.38
CA GLU A 47 3.83 -14.79 -4.15
C GLU A 47 4.70 -14.49 -2.93
N PRO A 48 4.36 -13.50 -2.09
CA PRO A 48 5.16 -13.20 -0.91
C PRO A 48 4.97 -14.25 0.19
N SER A 49 6.04 -14.57 0.90
CA SER A 49 6.00 -15.42 2.09
C SER A 49 5.09 -14.84 3.19
N LYS A 50 4.77 -15.65 4.21
CA LYS A 50 3.98 -15.19 5.37
C LYS A 50 4.61 -13.98 6.06
N GLU A 51 5.93 -13.98 6.22
CA GLU A 51 6.68 -12.88 6.82
C GLU A 51 6.65 -11.62 5.94
N GLN A 52 6.88 -11.79 4.64
CA GLN A 52 6.82 -10.70 3.67
C GLN A 52 5.42 -10.07 3.61
N SER A 53 4.38 -10.89 3.65
CA SER A 53 2.99 -10.46 3.72
C SER A 53 2.70 -9.68 5.00
N ALA A 54 3.23 -10.12 6.15
CA ALA A 54 3.09 -9.39 7.41
C ALA A 54 3.79 -8.02 7.36
N ILE A 55 4.99 -7.95 6.77
CA ILE A 55 5.73 -6.70 6.55
C ILE A 55 4.93 -5.75 5.65
N LEU A 56 4.42 -6.23 4.52
CA LEU A 56 3.59 -5.42 3.61
C LEU A 56 2.31 -4.93 4.27
N ARG A 57 1.66 -5.77 5.08
CA ARG A 57 0.46 -5.40 5.82
C ARG A 57 0.73 -4.30 6.83
N ASN A 58 1.84 -4.38 7.56
CA ASN A 58 2.24 -3.34 8.50
C ASN A 58 2.54 -2.02 7.77
N ARG A 59 3.29 -2.08 6.66
CA ARG A 59 3.59 -0.92 5.81
C ARG A 59 2.31 -0.26 5.27
N LEU A 60 1.35 -1.05 4.80
CA LEU A 60 0.05 -0.53 4.34
C LEU A 60 -0.70 0.16 5.48
N SER A 61 -0.71 -0.42 6.68
CA SER A 61 -1.41 0.16 7.85
C SER A 61 -0.83 1.52 8.21
N VAL A 62 0.49 1.63 8.30
CA VAL A 62 1.20 2.89 8.56
C VAL A 62 0.92 3.90 7.46
N TRP A 63 0.98 3.47 6.20
CA TRP A 63 0.70 4.34 5.05
C TRP A 63 -0.75 4.87 5.08
N LEU A 64 -1.75 4.03 5.34
CA LEU A 64 -3.15 4.46 5.43
C LEU A 64 -3.37 5.48 6.57
N ALA A 65 -2.75 5.25 7.73
CA ALA A 65 -2.83 6.20 8.85
C ALA A 65 -2.20 7.55 8.48
N ASN A 66 -1.02 7.54 7.84
CA ASN A 66 -0.34 8.76 7.41
C ASN A 66 -1.07 9.46 6.27
N ALA A 67 -1.59 8.73 5.29
CA ALA A 67 -2.29 9.30 4.13
C ALA A 67 -3.60 10.00 4.53
N VAL A 68 -4.36 9.43 5.49
CA VAL A 68 -5.54 10.10 6.06
C VAL A 68 -5.16 11.34 6.87
N LYS A 69 -4.06 11.31 7.62
CA LYS A 69 -3.63 12.42 8.51
C LYS A 69 -2.97 13.58 7.75
N SER A 70 -2.15 13.26 6.76
CA SER A 70 -1.25 14.22 6.11
C SER A 70 -1.95 15.06 5.03
N GLY A 71 -3.13 14.62 4.54
CA GLY A 71 -3.86 15.29 3.45
C GLY A 71 -3.10 15.35 2.12
N THR A 72 -1.87 14.84 2.06
CA THR A 72 -0.95 14.88 0.91
C THR A 72 -1.41 13.99 -0.22
N GLN A 73 -2.27 13.01 0.09
CA GLN A 73 -2.96 12.19 -0.89
C GLN A 73 -4.46 12.44 -0.76
N PRO A 74 -5.22 12.42 -1.87
CA PRO A 74 -6.67 12.46 -1.83
C PRO A 74 -7.17 11.12 -1.30
N LEU A 75 -7.01 10.87 0.00
CA LEU A 75 -7.44 9.66 0.67
C LEU A 75 -8.40 10.05 1.79
N SER A 76 -9.66 9.70 1.61
CA SER A 76 -10.66 9.84 2.66
C SER A 76 -10.90 8.49 3.33
N SER A 77 -11.30 8.54 4.59
CA SER A 77 -11.72 7.36 5.35
C SER A 77 -13.06 7.58 6.02
N ILE A 78 -13.81 6.51 6.19
CA ILE A 78 -15.09 6.49 6.90
C ILE A 78 -15.14 5.26 7.81
N GLY A 79 -15.73 5.41 8.99
CA GLY A 79 -15.81 4.36 10.00
C GLY A 79 -14.54 4.23 10.86
N THR A 80 -14.57 3.29 11.79
CA THR A 80 -13.54 3.09 12.82
C THR A 80 -13.10 1.63 12.90
N GLY A 81 -11.91 1.40 13.45
CA GLY A 81 -11.38 0.04 13.67
C GLY A 81 -11.38 -0.84 12.42
N LYS A 82 -11.98 -2.04 12.52
CA LYS A 82 -12.06 -3.05 11.45
C LYS A 82 -13.04 -2.67 10.34
N GLU A 83 -14.02 -1.81 10.64
CA GLU A 83 -15.03 -1.35 9.68
C GLU A 83 -14.58 -0.13 8.89
N ARG A 84 -13.40 0.42 9.21
CA ARG A 84 -12.84 1.56 8.51
C ARG A 84 -12.65 1.23 7.03
N ARG A 85 -13.26 2.06 6.19
CA ARG A 85 -13.15 2.03 4.73
C ARG A 85 -12.37 3.24 4.25
N TYR A 86 -11.57 3.02 3.21
CA TYR A 86 -10.72 4.02 2.57
C TYR A 86 -11.14 4.15 1.10
N TYR A 87 -11.02 5.36 0.57
CA TYR A 87 -11.34 5.67 -0.82
C TYR A 87 -10.54 6.88 -1.28
N ARG A 88 -10.32 6.98 -2.59
CA ARG A 88 -9.78 8.21 -3.18
C ARG A 88 -10.82 9.33 -3.05
N ALA A 89 -10.39 10.46 -2.49
CA ALA A 89 -11.15 11.71 -2.46
C ALA A 89 -11.22 12.35 -3.85
#